data_AF-A0A2I1GK33-F1
#
_entry.id   AF-A0A2I1GK33-F1
#
_cell.length_a   1.000
_cell.length_b   1.000
_cell.length_c   1.000
_cell.angle_alpha   90.00
_cell.angle_beta   90.00
_cell.angle_gamma   90.00
#
_symmetry.space_group_name_H-M   'P 1'
#
loop_
_entity.id
_entity.type
_entity.pdbx_description
1 polymer ?
#
loop_
_entity_poly.entity_id
_entity_poly.type
_entity_poly.pdbx_seq_one_letter_code
_entity_poly.pdbx_strand_id
1 'polypeptide(L)'
;KRVDQTSQRNDEISLRFNSVLAAHEQRTMARAVNSTIRNTQATIEPLLTNDGSLPGDFPRNFSEIEGASEDAIKKLLFVYGQPTDGDVTVCKRRLVGYLGIIALYV
;
A
#
# COMPACT_ATOMS: atom_id res chain seq x y z
N LYS A 1 0.98 0.62 -42.22
CA LYS A 1 1.40 -0.63 -41.52
C LYS A 1 2.48 -0.43 -40.46
N ARG A 2 3.71 0.05 -40.75
CA ARG A 2 4.71 0.31 -39.69
C ARG A 2 4.36 1.51 -38.78
N VAL A 3 3.81 2.58 -39.36
CA VAL A 3 3.39 3.78 -38.60
C VAL A 3 2.24 3.46 -37.63
N ASP A 4 1.28 2.64 -38.06
CA ASP A 4 0.13 2.23 -37.22
C ASP A 4 0.55 1.39 -36.01
N GLN A 5 1.53 0.48 -36.19
CA GLN A 5 2.08 -0.34 -35.10
C GLN A 5 2.87 0.50 -34.08
N THR A 6 3.61 1.51 -34.55
CA THR A 6 4.32 2.43 -33.66
C THR A 6 3.35 3.32 -32.86
N SER A 7 2.27 3.78 -33.49
CA SER A 7 1.24 4.56 -32.80
C SER A 7 0.55 3.74 -31.71
N GLN A 8 0.09 2.53 -32.02
CA GLN A 8 -0.54 1.63 -31.04
C GLN A 8 0.38 1.33 -29.85
N ARG A 9 1.67 1.08 -30.11
CA ARG A 9 2.65 0.86 -29.05
C ARG A 9 2.85 2.09 -28.16
N ASN A 10 2.86 3.28 -28.73
CA ASN A 10 2.98 4.52 -27.97
C ASN A 10 1.75 4.79 -27.10
N ASP A 11 0.56 4.47 -27.61
CA ASP A 11 -0.69 4.58 -26.85
C ASP A 11 -0.69 3.62 -25.66
N GLU A 12 -0.29 2.36 -25.87
CA GLU A 12 -0.16 1.38 -24.78
C GLU A 12 0.85 1.80 -23.71
N ILE A 13 2.00 2.36 -24.10
CA ILE A 13 3.00 2.87 -23.16
C ILE A 13 2.42 4.03 -22.35
N SER A 14 1.73 4.96 -23.02
CA SER A 14 1.12 6.12 -22.37
C SER A 14 0.06 5.70 -21.36
N LEU A 15 -0.80 4.74 -21.73
CA LEU A 15 -1.81 4.17 -20.83
C LEU A 15 -1.16 3.53 -19.61
N ARG A 16 -0.15 2.68 -19.80
CA ARG A 16 0.58 2.03 -18.69
C ARG A 16 1.25 3.05 -17.78
N PHE A 17 1.88 4.07 -18.35
CA PHE A 17 2.52 5.13 -17.58
C PHE A 17 1.52 5.89 -16.72
N ASN A 18 0.38 6.28 -17.30
CA ASN A 18 -0.69 6.97 -16.57
C ASN A 18 -1.26 6.12 -15.44
N SER A 19 -1.45 4.81 -15.65
CA SER A 19 -1.89 3.89 -14.59
C SER A 19 -0.88 3.79 -13.44
N VAL A 20 0.42 3.68 -13.75
CA VAL A 20 1.47 3.64 -12.73
C VAL A 20 1.55 4.95 -11.96
N LEU A 21 1.42 6.09 -12.65
CA LEU A 21 1.42 7.41 -12.03
C LEU A 21 0.22 7.58 -11.09
N ALA A 22 -0.99 7.25 -11.56
CA ALA A 22 -2.20 7.31 -10.73
C ALA A 22 -2.10 6.43 -9.48
N ALA A 23 -1.53 5.22 -9.60
CA ALA A 23 -1.29 4.35 -8.46
C ALA A 23 -0.25 4.93 -7.47
N HIS A 24 0.77 5.62 -7.99
CA HIS A 24 1.75 6.32 -7.15
C HIS A 24 1.14 7.52 -6.41
N GLU A 25 0.30 8.30 -7.09
CA GLU A 25 -0.42 9.43 -6.51
C GLU A 25 -1.37 8.96 -5.39
N GLN A 26 -2.18 7.92 -5.64
CA GLN A 26 -3.07 7.35 -4.61
C GLN A 26 -2.27 6.92 -3.38
N ARG A 27 -1.17 6.19 -3.55
CA ARG A 27 -0.34 5.75 -2.42
C ARG A 27 0.23 6.92 -1.63
N THR A 28 0.63 7.99 -2.32
CA THR A 28 1.15 9.20 -1.68
C THR A 28 0.07 9.92 -0.89
N MET A 29 -1.13 10.07 -1.46
CA MET A 29 -2.29 10.65 -0.77
C MET A 29 -2.71 9.81 0.43
N ALA A 30 -2.80 8.49 0.29
CA ALA A 30 -3.16 7.58 1.37
C ALA A 30 -2.17 7.67 2.55
N ARG A 31 -0.86 7.70 2.26
CA ARG A 31 0.16 7.94 3.30
C ARG A 31 0.02 9.31 3.96
N ALA A 32 -0.27 10.35 3.19
CA ALA A 32 -0.49 11.68 3.74
C ALA A 32 -1.69 11.69 4.70
N VAL A 33 -2.82 11.07 4.32
CA VAL A 33 -3.98 10.89 5.20
C VAL A 33 -3.60 10.10 6.45
N ASN A 34 -2.97 8.93 6.28
CA ASN A 34 -2.56 8.06 7.39
C ASN A 34 -1.59 8.74 8.36
N SER A 35 -0.75 9.67 7.88
CA SER A 35 0.18 10.42 8.73
C SER A 35 -0.51 11.33 9.75
N THR A 36 -1.78 11.67 9.51
CA THR A 36 -2.60 12.46 10.42
C THR A 36 -3.26 11.64 11.52
N ILE A 37 -3.23 10.30 11.43
CA ILE A 37 -3.83 9.42 12.42
C ILE A 37 -3.12 9.61 13.78
N ARG A 38 -3.94 9.85 14.81
CA ARG A 38 -3.53 10.00 16.22
C ARG A 38 -4.31 9.10 17.19
N ASN A 39 -5.33 8.40 16.69
CA ASN A 39 -6.23 7.54 17.48
C ASN A 39 -6.19 6.12 16.91
N THR A 40 -6.09 5.12 17.79
CA THR A 40 -6.02 3.70 17.41
C THR A 40 -7.28 3.15 16.74
N GLN A 41 -8.40 3.86 16.84
CA GLN A 41 -9.67 3.53 16.19
C GLN A 41 -9.91 4.28 14.88
N ALA A 42 -9.05 5.24 14.52
CA ALA A 42 -9.21 5.98 13.27
C ALA A 42 -9.02 5.05 12.06
N THR A 43 -9.84 5.27 11.03
CA THR A 43 -9.76 4.50 9.79
C THR A 43 -8.41 4.72 9.12
N ILE A 44 -7.77 3.63 8.71
CA ILE A 44 -6.56 3.65 7.91
C ILE A 44 -6.95 3.60 6.43
N GLU A 45 -6.41 4.52 5.64
CA GLU A 45 -6.56 4.51 4.19
C GLU A 45 -5.63 3.43 3.60
N PRO A 46 -6.15 2.42 2.89
CA PRO A 46 -5.33 1.41 2.25
C PRO A 46 -4.53 1.99 1.08
N LEU A 47 -3.37 1.41 0.83
CA LEU A 47 -2.53 1.76 -0.31
C LEU A 47 -2.85 0.81 -1.46
N LEU A 48 -2.79 1.29 -2.70
CA LEU A 48 -2.79 0.41 -3.85
C LEU A 48 -1.52 -0.47 -3.87
N THR A 49 -1.69 -1.74 -4.18
CA THR A 49 -0.60 -2.70 -4.37
C THR A 49 0.15 -2.38 -5.68
N ASN A 50 1.17 -3.19 -6.02
CA ASN A 50 1.92 -3.01 -7.27
C ASN A 50 1.11 -3.30 -8.53
N ASP A 51 0.02 -4.08 -8.42
CA ASP A 51 -0.88 -4.36 -9.55
C ASP A 51 -2.01 -3.31 -9.68
N GLY A 52 -2.06 -2.32 -8.78
CA GLY A 52 -3.05 -1.26 -8.81
C GLY A 52 -4.41 -1.64 -8.20
N SER A 53 -4.51 -2.76 -7.48
CA SER A 53 -5.67 -3.12 -6.67
C SER A 53 -5.49 -2.73 -5.20
N LEU A 54 -6.58 -2.75 -4.43
CA LEU A 54 -6.52 -2.69 -2.97
C LEU A 54 -6.31 -4.10 -2.40
N PRO A 55 -5.53 -4.26 -1.32
CA PRO A 55 -5.40 -5.54 -0.66
C PRO A 55 -6.76 -6.02 -0.11
N GLY A 56 -7.05 -7.31 -0.27
CA GLY A 56 -8.16 -7.96 0.43
C GLY A 56 -7.89 -8.05 1.94
N ASP A 57 -8.97 -8.09 2.74
CA ASP A 57 -8.93 -8.22 4.20
C ASP A 57 -8.02 -7.19 4.91
N PHE A 58 -8.06 -5.95 4.45
CA PHE A 58 -7.23 -4.87 5.00
C PHE A 58 -7.70 -4.44 6.41
N PRO A 59 -6.78 -4.27 7.39
CA PRO A 59 -7.14 -3.78 8.72
C PRO A 59 -7.76 -2.38 8.66
N ARG A 60 -8.92 -2.21 9.30
CA ARG A 60 -9.65 -0.94 9.29
C ARG A 60 -8.95 0.13 10.10
N ASN A 61 -8.27 -0.25 11.17
CA ASN A 61 -7.61 0.68 12.09
C ASN A 61 -6.39 0.03 12.77
N PHE A 62 -5.69 0.81 13.58
CA PHE A 62 -4.48 0.37 14.25
C PHE A 62 -4.73 -0.78 15.25
N SER A 63 -5.88 -0.79 15.91
CA SER A 63 -6.22 -1.86 16.86
C SER A 63 -6.36 -3.22 16.18
N GLU A 64 -6.86 -3.24 14.95
CA GLU A 64 -6.90 -4.46 14.14
C GLU A 64 -5.50 -4.91 13.69
N ILE A 65 -4.58 -3.99 13.42
CA ILE A 65 -3.17 -4.32 13.17
C ILE A 65 -2.54 -4.94 14.42
N GLU A 66 -2.75 -4.35 15.59
CA GLU A 66 -2.22 -4.86 16.86
C GLU A 66 -2.81 -6.24 17.22
N GLY A 67 -4.09 -6.48 16.93
CA GLY A 67 -4.74 -7.77 17.14
C GLY A 67 -4.46 -8.83 16.07
N ALA A 68 -3.91 -8.45 14.91
CA ALA A 68 -3.66 -9.38 13.82
C ALA A 68 -2.58 -10.41 14.15
N SER A 69 -2.75 -11.61 13.62
CA SER A 69 -1.75 -12.69 13.69
C SER A 69 -0.52 -12.35 12.85
N GLU A 70 0.61 -13.00 13.17
CA GLU A 70 1.84 -12.84 12.41
C GLU A 70 1.67 -13.16 10.93
N ASP A 71 0.98 -14.26 10.61
CA ASP A 71 0.69 -14.67 9.24
C ASP A 71 -0.12 -13.62 8.47
N ALA A 72 -1.11 -12.99 9.11
CA ALA A 72 -1.92 -11.95 8.48
C ALA A 72 -1.07 -10.72 8.14
N ILE A 73 -0.21 -10.27 9.07
CA ILE A 73 0.69 -9.13 8.86
C ILE A 73 1.71 -9.45 7.76
N LYS A 74 2.33 -10.64 7.79
CA LYS A 74 3.32 -11.05 6.79
C LYS A 74 2.69 -11.21 5.40
N LYS A 75 1.46 -11.74 5.31
CA LYS A 75 0.71 -11.81 4.05
C LYS A 75 0.46 -10.41 3.49
N LEU A 76 0.06 -9.45 4.33
CA LEU A 76 -0.19 -8.07 3.87
C LEU A 76 1.11 -7.36 3.44
N LEU A 77 2.20 -7.54 4.18
CA LEU A 77 3.53 -7.05 3.79
C LEU A 77 3.96 -7.63 2.43
N PHE A 78 3.78 -8.94 2.23
CA PHE A 78 4.08 -9.60 0.97
C PHE A 78 3.27 -9.01 -0.21
N VAL A 79 1.97 -8.78 -0.02
CA VAL A 79 1.10 -8.13 -1.02
C VAL A 79 1.60 -6.72 -1.38
N TYR A 80 2.15 -6.00 -0.41
CA TYR A 80 2.79 -4.70 -0.63
C TYR A 80 4.25 -4.77 -1.13
N GLY A 81 4.78 -5.97 -1.40
CA GLY A 81 6.17 -6.17 -1.79
C GLY A 81 7.18 -5.75 -0.72
N GLN A 82 6.79 -5.77 0.55
CA GLN A 82 7.65 -5.44 1.68
C GLN A 82 8.32 -6.70 2.25
N PRO A 83 9.52 -6.56 2.86
CA PRO A 83 10.17 -7.68 3.53
C PRO A 83 9.32 -8.27 4.66
N THR A 84 9.36 -9.60 4.82
CA THR A 84 8.57 -10.37 5.82
C THR A 84 9.45 -11.05 6.88
N ASP A 85 10.76 -10.76 6.88
CA ASP A 85 11.72 -11.22 7.88
C ASP A 85 11.47 -10.56 9.25
N GLY A 86 11.88 -11.26 10.30
CA GLY A 86 11.70 -10.85 11.69
C GLY A 86 10.46 -11.44 12.35
N ASP A 87 10.28 -11.08 13.63
CA ASP A 87 9.10 -11.43 14.42
C ASP A 87 7.89 -10.55 14.06
N VAL A 88 6.74 -10.88 14.66
CA VAL A 88 5.49 -10.16 14.44
C VAL A 88 5.58 -8.67 14.79
N THR A 89 6.35 -8.28 15.81
CA THR A 89 6.49 -6.89 16.23
C THR A 89 7.26 -6.07 15.19
N VAL A 90 8.34 -6.63 14.64
CA VAL A 90 9.10 -6.03 13.54
C VAL A 90 8.22 -5.88 12.31
N CYS A 91 7.47 -6.91 11.97
CA CYS A 91 6.57 -6.90 10.82
C CYS A 91 5.42 -5.88 10.97
N LYS A 92 4.80 -5.77 12.15
CA LYS A 92 3.77 -4.74 12.44
C LYS A 92 4.34 -3.33 12.31
N ARG A 93 5.52 -3.07 12.89
CA ARG A 93 6.21 -1.79 12.75
C ARG A 93 6.49 -1.44 11.28
N ARG A 94 6.97 -2.41 10.51
CA ARG A 94 7.25 -2.24 9.08
C ARG A 94 5.97 -1.90 8.31
N LEU A 95 4.88 -2.60 8.58
CA LEU A 95 3.58 -2.33 7.95
C LEU A 95 3.10 -0.92 8.27
N VAL A 96 3.07 -0.56 9.56
CA VAL A 96 2.60 0.75 10.03
C VAL A 96 3.43 1.89 9.43
N GLY A 97 4.76 1.75 9.40
CA GLY A 97 5.66 2.70 8.77
C GLY A 97 5.43 2.81 7.26
N TYR A 98 5.23 1.68 6.57
CA TYR A 98 4.94 1.65 5.14
C TYR A 98 3.61 2.34 4.78
N LEU A 99 2.59 2.18 5.63
CA LEU A 99 1.29 2.83 5.51
C LEU A 99 1.33 4.34 5.83
N GLY A 100 2.43 4.84 6.40
CA GLY A 100 2.62 6.26 6.72
C GLY A 100 2.04 6.69 8.07
N ILE A 101 1.78 5.76 8.99
CA ILE A 101 1.25 6.08 10.34
C ILE A 101 2.45 6.36 11.27
N ILE A 102 2.56 7.61 11.75
CA ILE A 102 3.76 8.06 12.48
C ILE A 102 3.54 8.15 14.00
N ALA A 103 2.35 8.56 14.45
CA ALA A 103 2.15 8.99 15.84
C ALA A 103 1.72 7.89 16.81
N LEU A 104 1.36 6.70 16.33
CA LEU A 104 0.90 5.59 17.17
C LEU A 104 1.99 4.57 17.49
N TYR A 105 3.20 4.76 16.95
CA TYR A 105 4.40 3.98 17.26
C TYR A 105 5.41 4.91 17.94
N VAL A 106 5.20 5.16 19.24
CA VAL A 106 6.21 5.71 20.17
C VAL A 106 6.44 4.68 21.26
#